data_AF-A0A6N3I5R6-F1
#
_entry.id   AF-A0A6N3I5R6-F1
#
_cell.length_a   1.000
_cell.length_b   1.000
_cell.length_c   1.000
_cell.angle_alpha   90.00
_cell.angle_beta   90.00
_cell.angle_gamma   90.00
#
_symmetry.space_group_name_H-M   'P 1'
#
loop_
_entity.id
_entity.type
_entity.pdbx_description
1 polymer ?
#
loop_
_entity_poly.entity_id
_entity_poly.type
_entity_poly.pdbx_seq_one_letter_code
_entity_poly.pdbx_strand_id
1 'polypeptide(L)'
;MRQAAPASWPRRTAGFTVLTILKGWHDAATFSHMQQDTIVIVSALRRFGRLYSAPRFFGLLCLLALLPLLSLSPVACAWAQTQQQAAAPTPADAALDTAGTAASTIPNNADGPRDATAAVTNAAEVEVSPVEPAAAAEPDSTAPAAADAAPAPQTAPTTQAASPGPEAPPLPQPLGLVATCFDGDTLKLTDRRVVRLAGIDAPELAKGDRKGQLFAREARGQLTTLTQGQQVKLLQAGVKHRDLYGRILAEVLLPDGRSLNEIMVRNGAAYFYPHRDLNPQLQERLRNLQHEAIAERRGMWGFLLSQPVAKNTYLGNKESLRFFPSDCAEAQKIRPRNRVYFGNLMDAFMAGYAPARICPFWPVTP
;
A
#
# COMPACT_ATOMS: atom_id res chain seq x y z
N MET A 1 -4.42 -67.01 8.02
CA MET A 1 -4.27 -67.77 9.29
C MET A 1 -2.95 -67.36 9.95
N ARG A 2 -2.94 -67.29 11.30
CA ARG A 2 -1.77 -67.33 12.21
C ARG A 2 -0.68 -66.23 12.09
N GLN A 3 -0.01 -66.00 13.22
CA GLN A 3 1.06 -65.01 13.46
C GLN A 3 2.38 -65.76 13.78
N ALA A 4 3.53 -65.08 13.73
CA ALA A 4 4.69 -65.39 14.59
C ALA A 4 5.71 -64.23 14.65
N ALA A 5 6.41 -64.12 15.79
CA ALA A 5 7.64 -63.37 16.11
C ALA A 5 8.23 -64.07 17.39
N PRO A 6 9.15 -63.51 18.21
CA PRO A 6 10.21 -62.49 18.04
C PRO A 6 11.60 -62.96 18.60
N ALA A 7 12.66 -62.14 18.52
CA ALA A 7 13.90 -62.20 19.35
C ALA A 7 14.81 -60.97 19.06
N SER A 8 15.81 -60.54 19.87
CA SER A 8 15.99 -60.48 21.34
C SER A 8 17.20 -59.54 21.67
N TRP A 9 17.30 -58.99 22.90
CA TRP A 9 18.36 -58.03 23.32
C TRP A 9 19.74 -58.69 23.63
N PRO A 10 20.84 -57.89 23.74
CA PRO A 10 21.32 -57.49 25.08
C PRO A 10 21.85 -56.03 25.20
N ARG A 11 22.12 -55.58 26.45
CA ARG A 11 22.75 -54.29 26.81
C ARG A 11 24.24 -54.45 27.14
N ARG A 12 25.00 -53.34 27.18
CA ARG A 12 26.16 -53.12 28.09
C ARG A 12 26.46 -51.62 28.30
N THR A 13 27.33 -51.31 29.27
CA THR A 13 27.47 -49.99 29.92
C THR A 13 28.91 -49.71 30.37
N ALA A 14 29.22 -48.43 30.68
CA ALA A 14 30.52 -47.87 31.13
C ALA A 14 31.64 -47.90 30.06
N GLY A 15 32.63 -46.99 30.00
CA GLY A 15 32.85 -45.73 30.73
C GLY A 15 34.04 -45.76 31.71
N PHE A 16 35.11 -44.97 31.47
CA PHE A 16 36.08 -44.56 32.50
C PHE A 16 36.94 -43.32 32.16
N THR A 17 37.35 -42.68 33.24
CA THR A 17 38.03 -41.40 33.49
C THR A 17 39.52 -41.25 33.07
N VAL A 18 39.86 -40.07 32.53
CA VAL A 18 41.07 -39.20 32.70
C VAL A 18 42.44 -39.75 33.15
N LEU A 19 43.47 -39.40 32.37
CA LEU A 19 44.84 -38.90 32.73
C LEU A 19 45.39 -38.15 31.48
N THR A 20 46.54 -37.47 31.32
CA THR A 20 47.87 -37.22 31.99
C THR A 20 48.48 -35.93 31.31
N ILE A 21 49.50 -35.17 31.77
CA ILE A 21 50.15 -34.91 33.08
C ILE A 21 50.99 -33.59 33.03
N LEU A 22 51.21 -32.93 34.18
CA LEU A 22 52.25 -31.92 34.60
C LEU A 22 52.95 -30.91 33.64
N LYS A 23 52.91 -29.62 34.07
CA LYS A 23 54.01 -28.62 34.26
C LYS A 23 53.37 -27.34 34.86
N GLY A 24 53.99 -26.49 35.69
CA GLY A 24 55.28 -26.47 36.42
C GLY A 24 55.31 -25.25 37.38
N TRP A 25 56.24 -25.20 38.33
CA TRP A 25 56.47 -24.02 39.22
C TRP A 25 57.24 -22.90 38.46
N HIS A 26 57.34 -21.63 38.89
CA HIS A 26 57.05 -20.97 40.19
C HIS A 26 56.71 -19.46 40.00
N ASP A 27 56.58 -18.74 41.13
CA ASP A 27 56.65 -17.27 41.31
C ASP A 27 55.54 -16.34 40.79
N ALA A 28 55.49 -15.15 41.40
CA ALA A 28 54.39 -14.18 41.34
C ALA A 28 54.89 -12.73 41.13
N ALA A 29 53.97 -11.76 41.29
CA ALA A 29 54.22 -10.31 41.30
C ALA A 29 54.45 -9.60 39.95
N THR A 30 53.48 -9.68 39.02
CA THR A 30 53.26 -8.59 38.02
C THR A 30 51.84 -8.46 37.43
N PHE A 31 50.76 -8.88 38.12
CA PHE A 31 49.39 -8.76 37.57
C PHE A 31 48.29 -8.32 38.55
N SER A 32 48.64 -7.62 39.64
CA SER A 32 47.71 -7.22 40.71
C SER A 32 46.79 -6.02 40.39
N HIS A 33 46.58 -5.68 39.11
CA HIS A 33 45.78 -4.51 38.70
C HIS A 33 44.69 -4.79 37.66
N MET A 34 44.42 -6.07 37.34
CA MET A 34 43.40 -6.49 36.36
C MET A 34 42.46 -7.57 36.92
N GLN A 35 42.10 -7.48 38.22
CA GLN A 35 41.34 -8.53 38.91
C GLN A 35 40.16 -8.03 39.76
N GLN A 36 39.66 -6.81 39.51
CA GLN A 36 38.43 -6.30 40.16
C GLN A 36 37.24 -6.20 39.20
N ASP A 37 37.41 -5.67 37.98
CA ASP A 37 36.29 -5.49 37.03
C ASP A 37 35.67 -6.81 36.54
N THR A 38 36.49 -7.85 36.33
CA THR A 38 36.04 -9.15 35.81
C THR A 38 35.04 -9.84 36.73
N ILE A 39 35.14 -9.64 38.04
CA ILE A 39 34.28 -10.29 39.05
C ILE A 39 32.87 -9.67 39.05
N VAL A 40 32.75 -8.37 38.82
CA VAL A 40 31.45 -7.67 38.72
C VAL A 40 30.66 -8.16 37.51
N ILE A 41 31.31 -8.28 36.35
CA ILE A 41 30.67 -8.67 35.09
C ILE A 41 30.11 -10.11 35.16
N VAL A 42 30.90 -11.08 35.65
CA VAL A 42 30.46 -12.47 35.82
C VAL A 42 29.32 -12.60 36.83
N SER A 43 29.31 -11.76 37.87
CA SER A 43 28.26 -11.74 38.90
C SER A 43 26.92 -11.21 38.35
N ALA A 44 26.94 -10.14 37.55
CA ALA A 44 25.75 -9.58 36.91
C ALA A 44 25.09 -10.58 35.94
N LEU A 45 25.90 -11.22 35.07
CA LEU A 45 25.41 -12.20 34.11
C LEU A 45 24.79 -13.44 34.77
N ARG A 46 25.30 -13.86 35.94
CA ARG A 46 24.72 -14.96 36.76
C ARG A 46 23.40 -14.62 37.47
N ARG A 47 22.99 -13.35 37.52
CA ARG A 47 21.62 -12.95 37.91
C ARG A 47 20.68 -12.89 36.70
N PHE A 48 21.11 -12.31 35.57
CA PHE A 48 20.28 -12.22 34.36
C PHE A 48 19.92 -13.60 33.75
N GLY A 49 20.85 -14.56 33.77
CA GLY A 49 20.64 -15.92 33.24
C GLY A 49 19.61 -16.77 33.98
N ARG A 50 18.90 -16.25 35.00
CA ARG A 50 17.91 -16.99 35.80
C ARG A 50 16.45 -16.60 35.54
N LEU A 51 16.20 -15.71 34.57
CA LEU A 51 14.86 -15.19 34.23
C LEU A 51 14.33 -15.61 32.84
N TYR A 52 15.14 -16.27 31.99
CA TYR A 52 14.74 -16.69 30.64
C TYR A 52 15.13 -18.13 30.33
N SER A 53 14.14 -18.97 30.00
CA SER A 53 14.31 -20.38 29.66
C SER A 53 14.40 -20.57 28.13
N ALA A 54 15.63 -20.67 27.58
CA ALA A 54 15.87 -21.06 26.18
C ALA A 54 17.34 -21.52 25.94
N PRO A 55 17.66 -22.83 26.00
CA PRO A 55 19.04 -23.34 25.88
C PRO A 55 19.53 -23.43 24.42
N ARG A 56 19.34 -22.39 23.60
CA ARG A 56 19.72 -22.39 22.16
C ARG A 56 20.44 -21.15 21.62
N PHE A 57 20.58 -20.07 22.38
CA PHE A 57 21.27 -18.85 21.91
C PHE A 57 22.71 -18.67 22.43
N PHE A 58 23.11 -19.35 23.52
CA PHE A 58 24.42 -19.12 24.15
C PHE A 58 25.62 -19.60 23.30
N GLY A 59 25.46 -20.66 22.50
CA GLY A 59 26.56 -21.23 21.71
C GLY A 59 27.04 -20.34 20.55
N LEU A 60 26.16 -19.50 20.00
CA LEU A 60 26.50 -18.66 18.84
C LEU A 60 27.20 -17.36 19.25
N LEU A 61 26.90 -16.80 20.43
CA LEU A 61 27.49 -15.56 20.92
C LEU A 61 28.98 -15.73 21.28
N CYS A 62 29.36 -16.86 21.87
CA CYS A 62 30.76 -17.14 22.23
C CYS A 62 31.67 -17.35 21.01
N LEU A 63 31.13 -17.71 19.85
CA LEU A 63 31.88 -17.98 18.62
C LEU A 63 32.22 -16.70 17.83
N LEU A 64 31.46 -15.62 18.01
CA LEU A 64 31.73 -14.32 17.38
C LEU A 64 32.69 -13.42 18.19
N ALA A 65 32.84 -13.69 19.49
CA ALA A 65 33.69 -12.90 20.39
C ALA A 65 35.20 -13.17 20.26
N LEU A 66 35.62 -14.16 19.47
CA LEU A 66 37.03 -14.58 19.30
C LEU A 66 37.62 -14.31 17.91
N LEU A 67 36.86 -13.71 16.99
CA LEU A 67 37.32 -13.41 15.63
C LEU A 67 38.23 -12.17 15.47
N PRO A 68 38.28 -11.13 16.35
CA PRO A 68 39.11 -9.95 16.13
C PRO A 68 40.56 -10.08 16.67
N LEU A 69 41.23 -11.22 16.44
CA LEU A 69 42.63 -11.45 16.84
C LEU A 69 43.53 -12.08 15.75
N LEU A 70 43.04 -12.23 14.51
CA LEU A 70 43.79 -12.87 13.41
C LEU A 70 43.79 -12.04 12.10
N SER A 71 44.07 -10.74 12.18
CA SER A 71 44.26 -9.89 10.98
C SER A 71 45.14 -8.65 11.21
N LEU A 72 46.31 -8.80 11.82
CA LEU A 72 47.33 -7.75 11.91
C LEU A 72 48.70 -8.29 11.45
N SER A 73 49.07 -8.04 10.20
CA SER A 73 50.39 -8.33 9.64
C SER A 73 50.74 -7.28 8.56
N PRO A 74 51.85 -6.54 8.69
CA PRO A 74 52.11 -5.34 7.89
C PRO A 74 52.82 -5.65 6.57
N VAL A 75 52.07 -6.08 5.54
CA VAL A 75 52.61 -6.35 4.18
C VAL A 75 51.83 -5.64 3.05
N ALA A 76 50.70 -5.00 3.34
CA ALA A 76 49.82 -4.40 2.31
C ALA A 76 50.15 -2.94 1.91
N CYS A 77 51.10 -2.28 2.58
CA CYS A 77 51.47 -0.88 2.30
C CYS A 77 52.39 -0.75 1.08
N ALA A 78 51.87 -1.03 -0.12
CA ALA A 78 52.61 -0.84 -1.38
C ALA A 78 51.73 -0.55 -2.63
N TRP A 79 50.43 -0.87 -2.63
CA TRP A 79 49.60 -0.86 -3.85
C TRP A 79 48.49 0.23 -3.90
N ALA A 80 48.30 0.99 -2.82
CA ALA A 80 47.19 1.95 -2.70
C ALA A 80 47.52 3.37 -3.19
N GLN A 81 48.58 3.56 -4.00
CA GLN A 81 49.12 4.89 -4.33
C GLN A 81 49.36 5.12 -5.84
N THR A 82 48.68 4.35 -6.71
CA THR A 82 48.89 4.40 -8.17
C THR A 82 47.58 4.36 -9.00
N GLN A 83 46.46 4.87 -8.48
CA GLN A 83 45.26 5.20 -9.28
C GLN A 83 44.55 6.46 -8.80
N GLN A 84 45.22 7.61 -8.88
CA GLN A 84 44.55 8.92 -8.74
C GLN A 84 45.22 10.01 -9.60
N GLN A 85 45.26 9.77 -10.92
CA GLN A 85 45.59 10.76 -11.95
C GLN A 85 44.96 10.37 -13.29
N ALA A 86 44.59 11.38 -14.07
CA ALA A 86 43.65 11.34 -15.21
C ALA A 86 42.19 10.96 -14.82
N ALA A 87 41.14 11.61 -15.32
CA ALA A 87 41.08 12.71 -16.29
C ALA A 87 40.09 13.81 -15.87
N ALA A 88 40.42 15.05 -16.24
CA ALA A 88 39.52 16.20 -16.31
C ALA A 88 39.63 16.79 -17.75
N PRO A 89 38.60 17.46 -18.28
CA PRO A 89 38.48 17.70 -19.71
C PRO A 89 39.23 18.94 -20.21
N THR A 90 39.59 18.92 -21.50
CA THR A 90 40.03 20.08 -22.29
C THR A 90 39.28 20.13 -23.64
N PRO A 91 39.21 21.29 -24.32
CA PRO A 91 38.12 21.59 -25.25
C PRO A 91 38.54 21.71 -26.74
N ALA A 92 37.50 21.86 -27.57
CA ALA A 92 37.49 22.46 -28.90
C ALA A 92 38.26 21.76 -30.04
N ASP A 93 37.52 21.47 -31.11
CA ASP A 93 37.79 22.13 -32.39
C ASP A 93 36.47 22.44 -33.10
N ALA A 94 36.47 23.27 -34.15
CA ALA A 94 35.23 23.88 -34.66
C ALA A 94 35.14 24.10 -36.18
N ALA A 95 33.88 24.30 -36.61
CA ALA A 95 33.42 24.97 -37.84
C ALA A 95 33.37 24.18 -39.17
N LEU A 96 32.48 24.70 -40.02
CA LEU A 96 32.16 24.33 -41.40
C LEU A 96 31.42 22.99 -41.61
N ASP A 97 30.46 22.87 -42.53
CA ASP A 97 30.08 23.81 -43.61
C ASP A 97 28.56 24.09 -43.70
N THR A 98 28.16 24.93 -44.66
CA THR A 98 26.84 25.56 -44.78
C THR A 98 26.12 25.27 -46.11
N ALA A 99 24.87 25.75 -46.22
CA ALA A 99 23.99 25.79 -47.39
C ALA A 99 23.29 24.48 -47.84
N GLY A 100 22.03 24.62 -48.28
CA GLY A 100 21.16 23.49 -48.64
C GLY A 100 19.68 23.85 -48.84
N THR A 101 19.40 24.97 -49.50
CA THR A 101 18.02 25.48 -49.69
C THR A 101 17.23 24.66 -50.71
N ALA A 102 16.08 24.09 -50.32
CA ALA A 102 15.03 23.67 -51.25
C ALA A 102 13.65 23.69 -50.57
N ALA A 103 12.65 24.27 -51.26
CA ALA A 103 11.25 24.18 -50.88
C ALA A 103 10.44 23.63 -52.06
N SER A 104 9.52 22.71 -51.78
CA SER A 104 8.40 22.32 -52.63
C SER A 104 7.36 21.68 -51.71
N THR A 105 6.18 22.27 -51.49
CA THR A 105 5.09 22.59 -52.46
C THR A 105 4.27 21.34 -52.79
N ILE A 106 3.01 21.40 -52.36
CA ILE A 106 1.97 20.39 -52.53
C ILE A 106 1.44 20.42 -53.98
N PRO A 107 0.95 19.27 -54.49
CA PRO A 107 -0.33 19.30 -55.20
C PRO A 107 -1.33 18.34 -54.54
N ASN A 108 -2.54 18.85 -54.31
CA ASN A 108 -3.73 18.01 -54.18
C ASN A 108 -3.97 17.32 -55.53
N ASN A 109 -4.68 16.20 -55.52
CA ASN A 109 -5.64 15.92 -56.59
C ASN A 109 -6.89 15.30 -55.97
N ALA A 110 -8.03 15.88 -56.31
CA ALA A 110 -9.34 15.27 -56.12
C ALA A 110 -9.94 15.11 -57.51
N ASP A 111 -10.57 13.97 -57.78
CA ASP A 111 -11.47 13.83 -58.92
C ASP A 111 -12.57 12.81 -58.57
N GLY A 112 -13.82 13.22 -58.83
CA GLY A 112 -14.92 12.32 -59.10
C GLY A 112 -15.17 12.31 -60.62
N PRO A 113 -16.43 12.24 -61.10
CA PRO A 113 -17.67 11.92 -60.39
C PRO A 113 -18.39 10.71 -61.05
N ARG A 114 -19.60 10.39 -60.57
CA ARG A 114 -20.76 9.98 -61.41
C ARG A 114 -22.06 9.90 -60.61
N ASP A 115 -23.16 10.16 -61.32
CA ASP A 115 -24.48 10.49 -60.78
C ASP A 115 -25.48 9.31 -60.77
N ALA A 116 -26.43 9.35 -59.82
CA ALA A 116 -27.89 9.15 -60.01
C ALA A 116 -28.58 9.15 -58.63
N THR A 117 -29.56 9.96 -58.21
CA THR A 117 -30.78 10.58 -58.80
C THR A 117 -32.05 9.72 -58.89
N ALA A 118 -32.72 9.52 -57.74
CA ALA A 118 -34.19 9.40 -57.58
C ALA A 118 -34.55 9.71 -56.10
N ALA A 119 -35.46 10.62 -55.69
CA ALA A 119 -36.83 10.98 -56.12
C ALA A 119 -37.91 10.06 -55.51
N VAL A 120 -38.49 10.33 -54.31
CA VAL A 120 -39.57 11.31 -53.92
C VAL A 120 -40.96 10.60 -53.75
N THR A 121 -41.83 11.13 -52.88
CA THR A 121 -43.19 10.63 -52.45
C THR A 121 -43.22 9.41 -51.51
N ASN A 122 -44.19 9.20 -50.60
CA ASN A 122 -45.23 10.04 -49.93
C ASN A 122 -45.55 9.35 -48.56
N ALA A 123 -45.78 10.03 -47.42
CA ALA A 123 -46.86 10.94 -47.01
C ALA A 123 -48.20 10.24 -46.59
N ALA A 124 -48.38 10.06 -45.28
CA ALA A 124 -49.63 9.92 -44.49
C ALA A 124 -49.20 9.86 -42.99
N GLU A 125 -49.48 10.81 -42.10
CA GLU A 125 -50.76 11.31 -41.55
C GLU A 125 -51.55 10.30 -40.69
N VAL A 126 -51.52 10.50 -39.36
CA VAL A 126 -52.68 10.41 -38.45
C VAL A 126 -52.54 11.52 -37.37
N GLU A 127 -53.68 12.11 -37.01
CA GLU A 127 -53.92 13.35 -36.26
C GLU A 127 -53.25 13.57 -34.87
N VAL A 128 -53.20 14.85 -34.51
CA VAL A 128 -53.08 15.40 -33.14
C VAL A 128 -54.13 16.52 -33.00
N SER A 129 -54.87 16.60 -31.87
CA SER A 129 -55.54 17.82 -31.29
C SER A 129 -56.48 17.41 -30.11
N PRO A 130 -57.12 18.31 -29.31
CA PRO A 130 -56.59 18.58 -27.95
C PRO A 130 -57.68 18.64 -26.84
N VAL A 131 -57.26 18.93 -25.60
CA VAL A 131 -58.14 19.52 -24.56
C VAL A 131 -57.34 20.54 -23.75
N GLU A 132 -57.91 21.74 -23.53
CA GLU A 132 -57.33 22.85 -22.75
C GLU A 132 -58.48 23.61 -21.99
N PRO A 133 -58.32 24.77 -21.32
CA PRO A 133 -58.38 24.79 -19.86
C PRO A 133 -59.42 25.74 -19.23
N ALA A 134 -59.49 25.71 -17.89
CA ALA A 134 -59.95 26.80 -17.00
C ALA A 134 -59.10 26.75 -15.71
N ALA A 135 -58.57 27.81 -15.09
CA ALA A 135 -59.08 29.15 -14.76
C ALA A 135 -60.15 29.16 -13.64
N ALA A 136 -60.16 30.05 -12.64
CA ALA A 136 -59.13 30.94 -12.05
C ALA A 136 -59.70 31.56 -10.75
N ALA A 137 -58.89 31.89 -9.72
CA ALA A 137 -59.17 32.93 -8.69
C ALA A 137 -58.05 33.06 -7.61
N GLU A 138 -57.47 34.25 -7.48
CA GLU A 138 -57.13 34.87 -6.18
C GLU A 138 -58.37 35.71 -5.74
N PRO A 139 -58.53 36.16 -4.47
CA PRO A 139 -58.07 37.52 -4.17
C PRO A 139 -57.73 37.91 -2.70
N ASP A 140 -56.86 38.93 -2.61
CA ASP A 140 -56.83 40.04 -1.64
C ASP A 140 -56.29 39.87 -0.19
N SER A 141 -56.09 41.04 0.42
CA SER A 141 -55.19 41.33 1.54
C SER A 141 -55.92 41.90 2.76
N THR A 142 -55.50 41.52 3.96
CA THR A 142 -55.52 42.45 5.10
C THR A 142 -54.39 42.14 6.10
N ALA A 143 -53.62 43.15 6.47
CA ALA A 143 -52.75 43.12 7.66
C ALA A 143 -53.58 43.46 8.92
N PRO A 144 -53.04 43.21 10.13
CA PRO A 144 -52.45 44.36 10.82
C PRO A 144 -51.10 44.03 11.52
N ALA A 145 -50.45 45.06 12.07
CA ALA A 145 -49.08 45.00 12.55
C ALA A 145 -48.93 45.04 14.08
N ALA A 146 -47.96 44.28 14.60
CA ALA A 146 -47.12 44.58 15.77
C ALA A 146 -45.84 43.72 15.61
N ALA A 147 -44.63 44.26 15.40
CA ALA A 147 -43.85 45.15 16.26
C ALA A 147 -43.26 44.45 17.50
N ASP A 148 -42.10 43.83 17.34
CA ASP A 148 -41.06 43.78 18.39
C ASP A 148 -39.64 43.73 17.76
N ALA A 149 -38.60 43.83 18.59
CA ALA A 149 -37.28 44.35 18.23
C ALA A 149 -36.39 43.43 17.36
N ALA A 150 -35.61 44.07 16.49
CA ALA A 150 -34.49 43.44 15.79
C ALA A 150 -33.23 43.41 16.68
N PRO A 151 -32.58 42.24 16.87
CA PRO A 151 -31.27 42.16 17.52
C PRO A 151 -30.15 42.62 16.58
N ALA A 152 -29.12 43.27 17.13
CA ALA A 152 -27.96 43.75 16.40
C ALA A 152 -27.14 42.61 15.73
N PRO A 153 -26.42 42.89 14.62
CA PRO A 153 -25.66 41.86 13.91
C PRO A 153 -24.57 41.24 14.78
N GLN A 154 -24.75 39.97 15.14
CA GLN A 154 -23.73 39.20 15.84
C GLN A 154 -22.58 38.90 14.89
N THR A 155 -21.38 39.39 15.22
CA THR A 155 -20.15 39.12 14.47
C THR A 155 -19.92 37.61 14.39
N ALA A 156 -19.84 37.07 13.18
CA ALA A 156 -19.59 35.64 12.97
C ALA A 156 -18.31 35.20 13.70
N PRO A 157 -18.33 34.07 14.44
CA PRO A 157 -17.13 33.58 15.11
C PRO A 157 -16.09 33.17 14.07
N THR A 158 -14.97 33.89 14.03
CA THR A 158 -13.81 33.53 13.21
C THR A 158 -13.47 32.06 13.43
N THR A 159 -13.50 31.27 12.36
CA THR A 159 -13.13 29.85 12.41
C THR A 159 -11.65 29.74 12.81
N GLN A 160 -11.40 29.52 14.10
CA GLN A 160 -10.07 29.16 14.58
C GLN A 160 -9.68 27.85 13.88
N ALA A 161 -8.51 27.85 13.24
CA ALA A 161 -7.99 26.65 12.60
C ALA A 161 -7.85 25.56 13.67
N ALA A 162 -8.47 24.40 13.43
CA ALA A 162 -8.39 23.29 14.36
C ALA A 162 -6.92 22.90 14.54
N SER A 163 -6.43 22.94 15.79
CA SER A 163 -5.08 22.46 16.11
C SER A 163 -4.91 21.04 15.57
N PRO A 164 -3.89 20.78 14.73
CA PRO A 164 -3.69 19.43 14.23
C PRO A 164 -3.43 18.49 15.41
N GLY A 165 -4.13 17.36 15.42
CA GLY A 165 -3.63 16.17 16.12
C GLY A 165 -2.27 15.76 15.53
N PRO A 166 -1.57 14.77 16.12
CA PRO A 166 -0.24 14.39 15.66
C PRO A 166 -0.22 13.95 14.18
N GLU A 167 0.10 14.90 13.29
CA GLU A 167 0.20 14.67 11.85
C GLU A 167 1.32 13.66 11.60
N ALA A 168 1.07 12.67 10.74
CA ALA A 168 2.08 11.68 10.41
C ALA A 168 3.32 12.38 9.80
N PRO A 169 4.55 12.06 10.26
CA PRO A 169 5.72 12.83 9.87
C PRO A 169 5.98 12.73 8.35
N PRO A 170 6.49 13.81 7.72
CA PRO A 170 6.81 13.80 6.29
C PRO A 170 7.89 12.77 5.95
N LEU A 171 7.79 12.16 4.77
CA LEU A 171 8.89 11.35 4.23
C LEU A 171 10.12 12.23 3.90
N PRO A 172 11.36 11.68 3.84
CA PRO A 172 12.58 12.46 3.57
C PRO A 172 12.63 13.20 2.21
N GLN A 173 11.66 12.95 1.32
CA GLN A 173 11.40 13.74 0.11
C GLN A 173 9.87 13.92 0.01
N PRO A 174 9.27 14.84 0.77
CA PRO A 174 7.83 14.80 1.00
C PRO A 174 7.01 15.37 -0.14
N LEU A 175 7.54 16.33 -0.92
CA LEU A 175 6.81 16.93 -2.03
C LEU A 175 7.05 16.16 -3.33
N GLY A 176 6.06 16.13 -4.22
CA GLY A 176 6.20 15.57 -5.57
C GLY A 176 5.06 16.00 -6.50
N LEU A 177 5.37 16.22 -7.78
CA LEU A 177 4.40 16.55 -8.82
C LEU A 177 3.91 15.27 -9.51
N VAL A 178 2.59 15.03 -9.55
CA VAL A 178 2.02 13.80 -10.11
C VAL A 178 1.97 13.88 -11.64
N ALA A 179 2.65 12.93 -12.29
CA ALA A 179 2.75 12.84 -13.74
C ALA A 179 1.67 11.93 -14.36
N THR A 180 1.35 10.80 -13.72
CA THR A 180 0.30 9.88 -14.18
C THR A 180 -0.12 8.88 -13.11
N CYS A 181 -1.32 8.34 -13.22
CA CYS A 181 -1.84 7.25 -12.38
C CYS A 181 -1.82 5.93 -13.17
N PHE A 182 -1.36 4.84 -12.54
CA PHE A 182 -1.36 3.50 -13.15
C PHE A 182 -2.69 2.79 -12.99
N ASP A 183 -3.30 2.91 -11.81
CA ASP A 183 -4.53 2.25 -11.37
C ASP A 183 -5.26 3.18 -10.36
N GLY A 184 -6.10 2.64 -9.48
CA GLY A 184 -6.82 3.41 -8.45
C GLY A 184 -6.07 3.64 -7.13
N ASP A 185 -4.86 3.09 -6.93
CA ASP A 185 -4.06 3.29 -5.71
C ASP A 185 -2.57 3.62 -5.93
N THR A 186 -2.07 3.53 -7.17
CA THR A 186 -0.65 3.75 -7.49
C THR A 186 -0.47 4.87 -8.51
N LEU A 187 0.32 5.87 -8.12
CA LEU A 187 0.67 7.05 -8.92
C LEU A 187 2.19 7.14 -9.19
N LYS A 188 2.56 7.85 -10.24
CA LYS A 188 3.94 8.13 -10.64
C LYS A 188 4.20 9.63 -10.62
N LEU A 189 5.29 10.03 -9.98
CA LEU A 189 5.77 11.40 -9.90
C LEU A 189 6.69 11.75 -11.09
N THR A 190 6.84 13.03 -11.41
CA THR A 190 7.70 13.52 -12.51
C THR A 190 9.17 13.12 -12.35
N ASP A 191 9.68 13.11 -11.11
CA ASP A 191 11.02 12.62 -10.73
C ASP A 191 11.21 11.09 -10.85
N ARG A 192 10.21 10.39 -11.39
CA ARG A 192 10.12 8.93 -11.62
C ARG A 192 9.86 8.09 -10.37
N ARG A 193 9.70 8.67 -9.18
CA ARG A 193 9.23 7.91 -8.00
C ARG A 193 7.82 7.37 -8.24
N VAL A 194 7.58 6.13 -7.83
CA VAL A 194 6.25 5.50 -7.82
C VAL A 194 5.78 5.44 -6.37
N VAL A 195 4.56 5.92 -6.12
CA VAL A 195 3.92 5.96 -4.81
C VAL A 195 2.66 5.11 -4.87
N ARG A 196 2.49 4.22 -3.89
CA ARG A 196 1.23 3.54 -3.61
C ARG A 196 0.59 4.18 -2.37
N LEU A 197 -0.71 4.44 -2.46
CA LEU A 197 -1.55 4.85 -1.36
C LEU A 197 -1.61 3.70 -0.32
N ALA A 198 -1.01 3.95 0.83
CA ALA A 198 -0.89 2.96 1.89
C ALA A 198 -2.24 2.74 2.61
N GLY A 199 -2.49 1.50 3.03
CA GLY A 199 -3.71 1.11 3.74
C GLY A 199 -4.95 0.92 2.89
N ILE A 200 -4.85 1.10 1.57
CA ILE A 200 -5.94 0.87 0.62
C ILE A 200 -5.50 -0.11 -0.48
N ASP A 201 -6.47 -0.69 -1.18
CA ASP A 201 -6.26 -1.46 -2.41
C ASP A 201 -7.42 -1.16 -3.37
N ALA A 202 -7.11 -0.90 -4.64
CA ALA A 202 -8.10 -0.55 -5.66
C ALA A 202 -8.36 -1.72 -6.64
N PRO A 203 -9.50 -1.73 -7.37
CA PRO A 203 -9.74 -2.72 -8.40
C PRO A 203 -8.68 -2.65 -9.53
N GLU A 204 -8.11 -3.80 -9.87
CA GLU A 204 -6.99 -3.95 -10.81
C GLU A 204 -7.42 -3.79 -12.27
N LEU A 205 -6.64 -3.05 -13.07
CA LEU A 205 -6.89 -2.87 -14.50
C LEU A 205 -6.48 -4.09 -15.35
N ALA A 206 -7.05 -4.15 -16.56
CA ALA A 206 -6.68 -5.16 -17.56
C ALA A 206 -5.18 -5.10 -17.89
N LYS A 207 -4.53 -6.25 -17.96
CA LYS A 207 -3.09 -6.34 -18.23
C LYS A 207 -2.71 -7.70 -18.82
N GLY A 208 -2.27 -7.69 -20.08
CA GLY A 208 -2.19 -8.90 -20.90
C GLY A 208 -3.58 -9.49 -21.09
N ASP A 209 -3.66 -10.81 -21.12
CA ASP A 209 -4.91 -11.57 -21.33
C ASP A 209 -5.86 -11.52 -20.11
N ARG A 210 -5.43 -10.88 -19.01
CA ARG A 210 -6.24 -10.72 -17.80
C ARG A 210 -7.19 -9.54 -17.96
N LYS A 211 -8.51 -9.83 -17.97
CA LYS A 211 -9.57 -8.81 -17.93
C LYS A 211 -9.42 -7.88 -16.71
N GLY A 212 -9.89 -6.65 -16.86
CA GLY A 212 -9.93 -5.68 -15.78
C GLY A 212 -11.01 -6.04 -14.75
N GLN A 213 -10.77 -5.68 -13.50
CA GLN A 213 -11.78 -5.74 -12.46
C GLN A 213 -12.82 -4.64 -12.66
N LEU A 214 -14.07 -4.93 -12.29
CA LEU A 214 -15.14 -3.95 -12.20
C LEU A 214 -14.70 -2.74 -11.36
N PHE A 215 -15.01 -1.54 -11.84
CA PHE A 215 -14.69 -0.24 -11.25
C PHE A 215 -13.20 0.18 -11.34
N ALA A 216 -12.34 -0.60 -11.99
CA ALA A 216 -10.90 -0.30 -12.08
C ALA A 216 -10.57 0.96 -12.92
N ARG A 217 -11.34 1.23 -13.99
CA ARG A 217 -11.14 2.43 -14.83
C ARG A 217 -11.68 3.66 -14.13
N GLU A 218 -12.79 3.47 -13.43
CA GLU A 218 -13.56 4.47 -12.70
C GLU A 218 -12.75 4.94 -11.47
N ALA A 219 -12.13 4.00 -10.74
CA ALA A 219 -11.18 4.29 -9.66
C ALA A 219 -9.91 5.00 -10.16
N ARG A 220 -9.27 4.53 -11.23
CA ARG A 220 -8.13 5.23 -11.85
C ARG A 220 -8.52 6.62 -12.33
N GLY A 221 -9.70 6.78 -12.93
CA GLY A 221 -10.24 8.05 -13.38
C GLY A 221 -10.36 9.04 -12.23
N GLN A 222 -10.96 8.63 -11.11
CA GLN A 222 -11.06 9.46 -9.92
C GLN A 222 -9.67 9.82 -9.34
N LEU A 223 -8.75 8.88 -9.22
CA LEU A 223 -7.38 9.17 -8.77
C LEU A 223 -6.69 10.19 -9.69
N THR A 224 -6.88 10.05 -11.01
CA THR A 224 -6.30 10.95 -12.03
C THR A 224 -6.90 12.35 -11.92
N THR A 225 -8.22 12.49 -11.87
CA THR A 225 -8.91 13.79 -11.71
C THR A 225 -8.52 14.50 -10.42
N LEU A 226 -8.27 13.76 -9.34
CA LEU A 226 -7.84 14.32 -8.05
C LEU A 226 -6.36 14.74 -8.01
N THR A 227 -5.50 14.28 -8.94
CA THR A 227 -4.04 14.42 -8.79
C THR A 227 -3.25 14.88 -10.01
N GLN A 228 -3.72 14.69 -11.25
CA GLN A 228 -2.90 14.93 -12.43
C GLN A 228 -2.43 16.39 -12.51
N GLY A 229 -1.11 16.62 -12.54
CA GLY A 229 -0.53 17.96 -12.53
C GLY A 229 -0.54 18.66 -11.16
N GLN A 230 -1.04 18.03 -10.10
CA GLN A 230 -1.00 18.57 -8.74
C GLN A 230 0.31 18.19 -8.02
N GLN A 231 0.80 19.09 -7.17
CA GLN A 231 1.84 18.78 -6.19
C GLN A 231 1.19 18.13 -4.96
N VAL A 232 1.73 17.00 -4.51
CA VAL A 232 1.23 16.26 -3.34
C VAL A 232 2.29 16.15 -2.24
N LYS A 233 1.85 16.07 -0.98
CA LYS A 233 2.69 15.86 0.21
C LYS A 233 2.61 14.39 0.65
N LEU A 234 3.75 13.73 0.83
CA LEU A 234 3.89 12.33 1.20
C LEU A 234 4.23 12.20 2.68
N LEU A 235 3.33 11.62 3.46
CA LEU A 235 3.49 11.35 4.89
C LEU A 235 3.83 9.87 5.15
N GLN A 236 4.49 9.63 6.29
CA GLN A 236 4.81 8.29 6.76
C GLN A 236 3.54 7.53 7.20
N ALA A 237 3.03 6.67 6.33
CA ALA A 237 1.88 5.83 6.63
C ALA A 237 2.15 4.72 7.68
N GLY A 238 3.41 4.42 8.01
CA GLY A 238 3.76 3.33 8.92
C GLY A 238 5.25 3.08 9.05
N VAL A 239 5.63 1.95 9.65
CA VAL A 239 7.02 1.54 9.91
C VAL A 239 7.82 1.30 8.62
N LYS A 240 7.14 0.90 7.54
CA LYS A 240 7.75 0.65 6.22
C LYS A 240 7.42 1.76 5.23
N HIS A 241 8.45 2.42 4.72
CA HIS A 241 8.34 3.46 3.69
C HIS A 241 8.28 2.92 2.25
N ARG A 242 8.55 1.62 2.03
CA ARG A 242 8.51 0.97 0.70
C ARG A 242 7.96 -0.44 0.76
N ASP A 243 7.41 -0.90 -0.37
CA ASP A 243 7.04 -2.31 -0.58
C ASP A 243 8.15 -3.13 -1.27
N LEU A 244 7.89 -4.43 -1.49
CA LEU A 244 8.83 -5.36 -2.14
C LEU A 244 9.11 -5.05 -3.62
N TYR A 245 8.30 -4.19 -4.25
CA TYR A 245 8.48 -3.70 -5.61
C TYR A 245 9.20 -2.33 -5.65
N GLY A 246 9.65 -1.84 -4.49
CA GLY A 246 10.33 -0.56 -4.34
C GLY A 246 9.41 0.67 -4.38
N ARG A 247 8.08 0.49 -4.53
CA ARG A 247 7.12 1.60 -4.50
C ARG A 247 7.14 2.24 -3.12
N ILE A 248 7.03 3.56 -3.06
CA ILE A 248 6.90 4.32 -1.81
C ILE A 248 5.51 4.06 -1.23
N LEU A 249 5.42 3.76 0.07
CA LEU A 249 4.18 3.63 0.81
C LEU A 249 3.92 4.93 1.57
N ALA A 250 2.85 5.64 1.23
CA ALA A 250 2.54 6.95 1.81
C ALA A 250 1.04 7.13 2.11
N GLU A 251 0.77 7.98 3.10
CA GLU A 251 -0.47 8.76 3.12
C GLU A 251 -0.18 10.03 2.30
N VAL A 252 -1.03 10.32 1.32
CA VAL A 252 -0.80 11.37 0.33
C VAL A 252 -1.81 12.49 0.57
N LEU A 253 -1.33 13.69 0.90
CA LEU A 253 -2.17 14.88 1.01
C LEU A 253 -2.16 15.67 -0.30
N LEU A 254 -3.34 16.17 -0.67
CA LEU A 254 -3.55 17.15 -1.75
C LEU A 254 -3.10 18.55 -1.30
N PRO A 255 -3.00 19.54 -2.21
CA PRO A 255 -2.65 20.93 -1.86
C PRO A 255 -3.57 21.57 -0.80
N ASP A 256 -4.82 21.12 -0.72
CA ASP A 256 -5.81 21.56 0.27
C ASP A 256 -5.72 20.82 1.62
N GLY A 257 -4.70 19.99 1.81
CA GLY A 257 -4.45 19.22 3.03
C GLY A 257 -5.30 17.95 3.19
N ARG A 258 -6.26 17.66 2.30
CA ARG A 258 -7.08 16.45 2.41
C ARG A 258 -6.29 15.19 2.07
N SER A 259 -6.53 14.12 2.83
CA SER A 259 -5.95 12.80 2.57
C SER A 259 -6.58 12.14 1.36
N LEU A 260 -5.79 11.90 0.33
CA LEU A 260 -6.19 11.21 -0.89
C LEU A 260 -6.56 9.75 -0.60
N ASN A 261 -5.84 9.09 0.31
CA ASN A 261 -6.13 7.73 0.76
C ASN A 261 -7.56 7.64 1.34
N GLU A 262 -7.96 8.62 2.14
CA GLU A 262 -9.32 8.73 2.65
C GLU A 262 -10.34 8.99 1.55
N ILE A 263 -10.10 9.92 0.64
CA ILE A 263 -11.03 10.27 -0.44
C ILE A 263 -11.34 9.04 -1.30
N MET A 264 -10.33 8.27 -1.68
CA MET A 264 -10.52 7.07 -2.52
C MET A 264 -11.37 5.99 -1.82
N VAL A 265 -11.24 5.80 -0.51
CA VAL A 265 -12.08 4.85 0.25
C VAL A 265 -13.47 5.41 0.51
N ARG A 266 -13.56 6.68 0.95
CA ARG A 266 -14.82 7.39 1.23
C ARG A 266 -15.75 7.41 0.02
N ASN A 267 -15.20 7.47 -1.19
CA ASN A 267 -15.96 7.46 -2.44
C ASN A 267 -16.26 6.04 -2.98
N GLY A 268 -15.75 4.98 -2.34
CA GLY A 268 -15.88 3.61 -2.82
C GLY A 268 -15.08 3.30 -4.09
N ALA A 269 -13.96 3.98 -4.32
CA ALA A 269 -13.02 3.71 -5.42
C ALA A 269 -11.87 2.77 -5.01
N ALA A 270 -11.63 2.63 -3.71
CA ALA A 270 -10.72 1.64 -3.11
C ALA A 270 -11.34 1.05 -1.83
N TYR A 271 -10.84 -0.10 -1.40
CA TYR A 271 -11.20 -0.72 -0.11
C TYR A 271 -10.04 -0.67 0.88
N PHE A 272 -10.35 -0.75 2.16
CA PHE A 272 -9.37 -0.81 3.25
C PHE A 272 -8.55 -2.11 3.18
N TYR A 273 -7.22 -1.97 3.24
CA TYR A 273 -6.25 -3.06 3.09
C TYR A 273 -5.32 -3.11 4.31
N PRO A 274 -5.66 -3.90 5.36
CA PRO A 274 -4.96 -3.85 6.64
C PRO A 274 -3.54 -4.42 6.55
N HIS A 275 -2.63 -3.80 7.30
CA HIS A 275 -1.22 -4.17 7.40
C HIS A 275 -0.71 -3.98 8.83
N ARG A 276 0.08 -4.93 9.35
CA ARG A 276 0.65 -4.84 10.70
C ARG A 276 1.65 -3.69 10.87
N ASP A 277 2.35 -3.33 9.79
CA ASP A 277 3.38 -2.28 9.79
C ASP A 277 2.81 -0.86 9.58
N LEU A 278 1.48 -0.72 9.49
CA LEU A 278 0.78 0.50 9.10
C LEU A 278 0.23 1.24 10.33
N ASN A 279 0.27 2.57 10.31
CA ASN A 279 -0.17 3.46 11.38
C ASN A 279 -1.59 3.09 11.87
N PRO A 280 -1.81 2.81 13.17
CA PRO A 280 -3.12 2.38 13.69
C PRO A 280 -4.24 3.39 13.44
N GLN A 281 -3.97 4.69 13.62
CA GLN A 281 -4.93 5.77 13.43
C GLN A 281 -5.32 5.93 11.95
N LEU A 282 -4.40 5.71 11.02
CA LEU A 282 -4.71 5.63 9.58
C LEU A 282 -5.58 4.39 9.27
N GLN A 283 -5.27 3.23 9.87
CA GLN A 283 -6.09 2.03 9.70
C GLN A 283 -7.50 2.17 10.25
N GLU A 284 -7.69 2.95 11.31
CA GLU A 284 -9.00 3.24 11.89
C GLU A 284 -9.80 4.22 11.03
N ARG A 285 -9.20 5.34 10.61
CA ARG A 285 -9.83 6.30 9.66
C ARG A 285 -10.30 5.60 8.38
N LEU A 286 -9.43 4.81 7.73
CA LEU A 286 -9.77 4.11 6.49
C LEU A 286 -10.84 3.02 6.69
N ARG A 287 -10.87 2.34 7.83
CA ARG A 287 -11.92 1.34 8.13
C ARG A 287 -13.29 1.99 8.30
N ASN A 288 -13.34 3.10 9.05
CA ASN A 288 -14.59 3.80 9.32
C ASN A 288 -15.16 4.42 8.03
N LEU A 289 -14.32 5.04 7.20
CA LEU A 289 -14.70 5.53 5.87
C LEU A 289 -15.14 4.41 4.92
N GLN A 290 -14.59 3.20 5.04
CA GLN A 290 -15.09 2.04 4.32
C GLN A 290 -16.50 1.66 4.80
N HIS A 291 -16.77 1.65 6.11
CA HIS A 291 -18.10 1.36 6.65
C HIS A 291 -19.15 2.36 6.14
N GLU A 292 -18.84 3.65 6.11
CA GLU A 292 -19.69 4.69 5.49
C GLU A 292 -19.94 4.42 4.00
N ALA A 293 -18.87 4.24 3.21
CA ALA A 293 -18.97 4.05 1.77
C ALA A 293 -19.74 2.77 1.39
N ILE A 294 -19.63 1.74 2.22
CA ILE A 294 -20.41 0.50 2.13
C ILE A 294 -21.89 0.75 2.44
N ALA A 295 -22.21 1.42 3.55
CA ALA A 295 -23.59 1.67 3.97
C ALA A 295 -24.36 2.52 2.96
N GLU A 296 -23.73 3.57 2.44
CA GLU A 296 -24.26 4.45 1.39
C GLU A 296 -24.09 3.90 -0.03
N ARG A 297 -23.53 2.68 -0.19
CA ARG A 297 -23.33 2.01 -1.50
C ARG A 297 -22.53 2.84 -2.52
N ARG A 298 -21.63 3.71 -2.06
CA ARG A 298 -20.83 4.62 -2.90
C ARG A 298 -19.88 3.84 -3.82
N GLY A 299 -19.63 4.36 -5.02
CA GLY A 299 -18.66 3.82 -5.97
C GLY A 299 -18.89 2.34 -6.32
N MET A 300 -17.85 1.51 -6.18
CA MET A 300 -17.91 0.08 -6.50
C MET A 300 -18.92 -0.69 -5.63
N TRP A 301 -19.22 -0.22 -4.40
CA TRP A 301 -20.03 -0.96 -3.43
C TRP A 301 -21.47 -1.16 -3.93
N GLY A 302 -22.07 -0.18 -4.60
CA GLY A 302 -23.44 -0.28 -5.10
C GLY A 302 -23.67 -1.42 -6.08
N PHE A 303 -22.72 -1.65 -7.01
CA PHE A 303 -22.78 -2.78 -7.93
C PHE A 303 -22.24 -4.06 -7.31
N LEU A 304 -21.09 -4.02 -6.62
CA LEU A 304 -20.46 -5.21 -6.03
C LEU A 304 -21.42 -5.95 -5.08
N LEU A 305 -22.18 -5.19 -4.28
CA LEU A 305 -23.15 -5.72 -3.31
C LEU A 305 -24.53 -6.04 -3.90
N SER A 306 -24.73 -5.89 -5.22
CA SER A 306 -25.91 -6.42 -5.93
C SER A 306 -25.61 -7.72 -6.68
N GLN A 307 -24.34 -8.02 -6.95
CA GLN A 307 -23.93 -9.24 -7.67
C GLN A 307 -24.15 -10.52 -6.85
N PRO A 308 -24.34 -11.68 -7.51
CA PRO A 308 -24.46 -12.98 -6.84
C PRO A 308 -23.31 -13.27 -5.88
N VAL A 309 -22.09 -12.89 -6.27
CA VAL A 309 -20.86 -13.10 -5.47
C VAL A 309 -20.89 -12.41 -4.10
N ALA A 310 -21.72 -11.37 -3.92
CA ALA A 310 -21.93 -10.76 -2.60
C ALA A 310 -22.58 -11.72 -1.59
N LYS A 311 -23.35 -12.71 -2.08
CA LYS A 311 -24.11 -13.69 -1.27
C LYS A 311 -23.34 -14.98 -1.00
N ASN A 312 -22.14 -15.15 -1.56
CA ASN A 312 -21.29 -16.31 -1.30
C ASN A 312 -20.74 -16.25 0.14
N THR A 313 -20.42 -17.40 0.74
CA THR A 313 -19.71 -17.45 2.03
C THR A 313 -18.21 -17.28 1.83
N TYR A 314 -17.52 -16.73 2.84
CA TYR A 314 -16.07 -16.48 2.80
C TYR A 314 -15.35 -17.00 4.04
N LEU A 315 -14.09 -17.37 3.85
CA LEU A 315 -13.19 -17.86 4.89
C LEU A 315 -12.02 -16.88 5.07
N GLY A 316 -11.95 -16.25 6.24
CA GLY A 316 -10.86 -15.38 6.69
C GLY A 316 -9.72 -16.12 7.37
N ASN A 317 -8.51 -15.57 7.26
CA ASN A 317 -7.35 -15.95 8.07
C ASN A 317 -6.95 -14.81 9.02
N LYS A 318 -7.20 -14.99 10.32
CA LYS A 318 -6.97 -13.98 11.36
C LYS A 318 -5.52 -13.56 11.58
N GLU A 319 -4.53 -14.35 11.14
CA GLU A 319 -3.12 -13.95 11.21
C GLU A 319 -2.76 -12.92 10.11
N SER A 320 -3.48 -12.93 8.98
CA SER A 320 -3.19 -12.11 7.79
C SER A 320 -4.24 -11.03 7.49
N LEU A 321 -5.43 -11.13 8.09
CA LEU A 321 -6.61 -10.30 7.77
C LEU A 321 -6.96 -10.33 6.26
N ARG A 322 -6.83 -11.51 5.64
CA ARG A 322 -7.26 -11.77 4.27
C ARG A 322 -8.37 -12.81 4.23
N PHE A 323 -9.34 -12.60 3.35
CA PHE A 323 -10.48 -13.50 3.15
C PHE A 323 -10.50 -14.07 1.73
N PHE A 324 -11.07 -15.27 1.62
CA PHE A 324 -11.07 -16.11 0.43
C PHE A 324 -12.49 -16.66 0.24
N PRO A 325 -12.98 -16.91 -0.98
CA PRO A 325 -14.18 -17.70 -1.20
C PRO A 325 -14.05 -19.06 -0.49
N SER A 326 -15.10 -19.53 0.21
CA SER A 326 -15.03 -20.76 1.02
C SER A 326 -14.69 -22.03 0.23
N ASP A 327 -15.04 -22.03 -1.07
CA ASP A 327 -14.79 -23.06 -2.07
C ASP A 327 -13.38 -23.00 -2.68
N CYS A 328 -12.64 -21.89 -2.53
CA CYS A 328 -11.30 -21.76 -3.09
C CYS A 328 -10.29 -22.70 -2.41
N ALA A 329 -9.50 -23.44 -3.20
CA ALA A 329 -8.52 -24.40 -2.70
C ALA A 329 -7.47 -23.80 -1.74
N GLU A 330 -7.10 -22.53 -1.93
CA GLU A 330 -6.18 -21.81 -1.03
C GLU A 330 -6.80 -21.53 0.35
N ALA A 331 -8.12 -21.32 0.42
CA ALA A 331 -8.84 -21.12 1.68
C ALA A 331 -8.71 -22.37 2.58
N GLN A 332 -8.73 -23.56 2.00
CA GLN A 332 -8.63 -24.81 2.76
C GLN A 332 -7.24 -25.03 3.39
N LYS A 333 -6.19 -24.37 2.89
CA LYS A 333 -4.85 -24.39 3.49
C LYS A 333 -4.73 -23.57 4.78
N ILE A 334 -5.74 -22.76 5.12
CA ILE A 334 -5.77 -21.98 6.37
C ILE A 334 -5.88 -22.94 7.57
N ARG A 335 -4.88 -22.90 8.45
CA ARG A 335 -4.83 -23.67 9.71
C ARG A 335 -6.14 -23.49 10.51
N PRO A 336 -6.80 -24.55 11.00
CA PRO A 336 -8.13 -24.45 11.63
C PRO A 336 -8.24 -23.37 12.71
N ARG A 337 -7.25 -23.27 13.61
CA ARG A 337 -7.18 -22.25 14.68
C ARG A 337 -7.20 -20.79 14.19
N ASN A 338 -6.93 -20.54 12.91
CA ASN A 338 -6.82 -19.20 12.31
C ASN A 338 -8.01 -18.86 11.40
N ARG A 339 -8.90 -19.83 11.13
CA ARG A 339 -10.10 -19.66 10.31
C ARG A 339 -11.10 -18.73 11.01
N VAL A 340 -11.75 -17.86 10.24
CA VAL A 340 -12.89 -17.03 10.62
C VAL A 340 -13.91 -17.15 9.50
N TYR A 341 -15.17 -17.44 9.80
CA TYR A 341 -16.21 -17.65 8.78
C TYR A 341 -17.07 -16.39 8.64
N PHE A 342 -17.40 -16.04 7.39
CA PHE A 342 -18.24 -14.91 7.03
C PHE A 342 -19.42 -15.43 6.19
N GLY A 343 -20.65 -15.01 6.53
CA GLY A 343 -21.85 -15.49 5.87
C GLY A 343 -22.03 -14.91 4.46
N ASN A 344 -21.53 -13.70 4.24
CA ASN A 344 -21.57 -12.99 2.96
C ASN A 344 -20.31 -12.12 2.75
N LEU A 345 -20.21 -11.43 1.61
CA LEU A 345 -19.06 -10.56 1.27
C LEU A 345 -18.98 -9.29 2.15
N MET A 346 -20.11 -8.76 2.58
CA MET A 346 -20.22 -7.59 3.44
C MET A 346 -19.56 -7.84 4.79
N ASP A 347 -19.86 -8.98 5.42
CA ASP A 347 -19.37 -9.35 6.75
C ASP A 347 -17.83 -9.28 6.80
N ALA A 348 -17.17 -9.78 5.76
CA ALA A 348 -15.71 -9.82 5.67
C ALA A 348 -15.09 -8.41 5.60
N PHE A 349 -15.67 -7.51 4.79
CA PHE A 349 -15.23 -6.12 4.70
C PHE A 349 -15.56 -5.31 5.96
N MET A 350 -16.74 -5.51 6.55
CA MET A 350 -17.13 -4.85 7.80
C MET A 350 -16.26 -5.30 8.98
N ALA A 351 -15.89 -6.58 9.04
CA ALA A 351 -14.88 -7.11 9.96
C ALA A 351 -13.45 -6.61 9.68
N GLY A 352 -13.24 -5.78 8.65
CA GLY A 352 -11.95 -5.17 8.32
C GLY A 352 -10.96 -6.12 7.67
N TYR A 353 -11.40 -7.20 7.02
CA TYR A 353 -10.56 -8.08 6.20
C TYR A 353 -10.57 -7.59 4.74
N ALA A 354 -9.50 -7.91 4.01
CA ALA A 354 -9.40 -7.63 2.57
C ALA A 354 -9.38 -8.92 1.73
N PRO A 355 -9.81 -8.88 0.45
CA PRO A 355 -9.76 -10.04 -0.43
C PRO A 355 -8.33 -10.56 -0.64
N ALA A 356 -8.19 -11.89 -0.70
CA ALA A 356 -6.96 -12.55 -1.08
C ALA A 356 -6.83 -12.59 -2.62
N ARG A 357 -5.93 -11.77 -3.16
CA ARG A 357 -5.61 -11.63 -4.61
C ARG A 357 -5.30 -12.95 -5.37
N ILE A 358 -5.13 -14.09 -4.68
CA ILE A 358 -4.87 -15.41 -5.26
C ILE A 358 -6.14 -16.17 -5.70
N CYS A 359 -7.31 -15.87 -5.12
CA CYS A 359 -8.60 -16.45 -5.52
C CYS A 359 -9.39 -15.38 -6.30
N PRO A 360 -9.45 -15.43 -7.65
CA PRO A 360 -10.18 -14.44 -8.43
C PRO A 360 -11.70 -14.64 -8.30
N PHE A 361 -12.34 -13.83 -7.47
CA PHE A 361 -13.81 -13.77 -7.34
C PHE A 361 -14.40 -12.38 -7.65
N TRP A 362 -13.57 -11.34 -7.72
CA TRP A 362 -14.03 -9.99 -8.01
C TRP A 362 -14.64 -9.93 -9.43
N PRO A 363 -15.84 -9.36 -9.63
CA PRO A 363 -16.45 -9.24 -10.95
C PRO A 363 -15.50 -8.55 -11.93
N VAL A 364 -15.32 -9.12 -13.12
CA VAL A 364 -14.53 -8.49 -14.20
C VAL A 364 -15.42 -7.62 -15.06
N THR A 365 -14.83 -6.66 -15.78
CA THR A 365 -15.51 -6.01 -16.90
C THR A 365 -15.87 -7.03 -17.97
N PRO A 366 -17.01 -6.89 -18.67
CA PRO A 366 -17.39 -7.74 -19.81
C PRO A 366 -16.27 -7.94 -20.84
#